data_AF-A0A0F9HUC2-F1
#
_entry.id   AF-A0A0F9HUC2-F1
#
_cell.length_a   1.000
_cell.length_b   1.000
_cell.length_c   1.000
_cell.angle_alpha   90.00
_cell.angle_beta   90.00
_cell.angle_gamma   90.00
#
_symmetry.space_group_name_H-M   'P 1'
#
loop_
_entity.id
_entity.type
_entity.pdbx_description
1 polymer ?
#
loop_
_entity_poly.entity_id
_entity_poly.type
_entity_poly.pdbx_seq_one_letter_code
_entity_poly.pdbx_strand_id
1 'polypeptide(L)'
;MMKRTSKLPDQADAIFCADWHLRDSIPVCRTDDFWEAQWGKVDFVADLQTVYNCPIFHSGDLFHHWKASPYLLSATLKHLPKNFHTVYGNHDLPQHSIELTERSGVHTLETAGALTILPGAHAGQEPTRDNAFDLCGYRTLVWHEGVWQGKAPWPGCTNPTTEEVLEKYDMFDLIVTGDFHIPCIDRDGDRLLVNPGSLMRQSADQIDFQPRIYLWSAEDNDVVPAFLPINPDAVSREHLDVMKERDKRIEAFISRLDVDWSTELSFEGNLKKYLSSNRVDARTEELIQKAVDLDL
;
A
#
# COMPACT_ATOMS: atom_id res chain seq x y z
N MET A 1 -10.63 0.94 -23.59
CA MET A 1 -9.99 -0.17 -24.32
C MET A 1 -9.86 -1.32 -23.34
N MET A 2 -10.75 -2.34 -23.40
CA MET A 2 -10.70 -3.49 -22.50
C MET A 2 -9.38 -4.26 -22.75
N LYS A 3 -8.43 -4.14 -21.83
CA LYS A 3 -7.16 -4.87 -21.90
C LYS A 3 -7.42 -6.33 -21.54
N ARG A 4 -6.97 -7.21 -22.44
CA ARG A 4 -6.94 -8.68 -22.37
C ARG A 4 -6.86 -9.20 -20.93
N THR A 5 -7.90 -9.89 -20.47
CA THR A 5 -7.75 -10.87 -19.39
C THR A 5 -6.91 -12.00 -19.96
N SER A 6 -5.69 -12.18 -19.47
CA SER A 6 -4.98 -13.45 -19.62
C SER A 6 -5.94 -14.56 -19.18
N LYS A 7 -6.06 -15.62 -19.99
CA LYS A 7 -6.83 -16.79 -19.56
C LYS A 7 -6.18 -17.27 -18.25
N LEU A 8 -6.97 -17.38 -17.18
CA LEU A 8 -6.48 -17.92 -15.92
C LEU A 8 -6.00 -19.36 -16.16
N PRO A 9 -4.94 -19.81 -15.45
CA PRO A 9 -4.43 -21.16 -15.59
C PRO A 9 -5.44 -22.17 -15.06
N ASP A 10 -5.33 -23.42 -15.53
CA ASP A 10 -6.21 -24.50 -15.08
C ASP A 10 -5.83 -25.01 -13.67
N GLN A 11 -4.60 -24.76 -13.22
CA GLN A 11 -4.07 -25.08 -11.88
C GLN A 11 -3.17 -23.95 -11.36
N ALA A 12 -3.03 -23.86 -10.04
CA ALA A 12 -2.09 -22.98 -9.36
C ALA A 12 -1.70 -23.60 -8.02
N ASP A 13 -0.41 -23.53 -7.67
CA ASP A 13 0.15 -24.08 -6.44
C ASP A 13 0.18 -23.04 -5.29
N ALA A 14 0.14 -21.75 -5.63
CA ALA A 14 0.04 -20.67 -4.66
C ALA A 14 -0.59 -19.40 -5.26
N ILE A 15 -1.07 -18.51 -4.39
CA ILE A 15 -1.47 -17.14 -4.72
C ILE A 15 -0.51 -16.16 -4.05
N PHE A 16 0.05 -15.22 -4.83
CA PHE A 16 0.86 -14.11 -4.32
C PHE A 16 0.10 -12.79 -4.40
N CYS A 17 0.08 -12.06 -3.28
CA CYS A 17 -0.54 -10.75 -3.17
C CYS A 17 0.23 -9.86 -2.17
N ALA A 18 -0.05 -8.55 -2.16
CA ALA A 18 0.67 -7.58 -1.34
C ALA A 18 -0.21 -6.37 -1.02
N ASP A 19 0.17 -5.60 -0.01
CA ASP A 19 -0.28 -4.24 0.25
C ASP A 19 -1.80 -4.07 0.11
N TRP A 20 -2.54 -4.86 0.89
CA TRP A 20 -4.00 -4.80 0.91
C TRP A 20 -4.49 -3.47 1.48
N HIS A 21 -3.80 -2.99 2.52
CA HIS A 21 -4.11 -1.76 3.22
C HIS A 21 -5.60 -1.62 3.55
N LEU A 22 -6.17 -2.67 4.15
CA LEU A 22 -7.54 -2.66 4.64
C LEU A 22 -7.72 -1.54 5.68
N ARG A 23 -8.84 -0.82 5.61
CA ARG A 23 -9.09 0.34 6.45
C ARG A 23 -10.57 0.67 6.61
N ASP A 24 -10.90 1.34 7.70
CA ASP A 24 -12.24 1.89 7.94
C ASP A 24 -12.49 3.21 7.19
N SER A 25 -11.41 3.96 6.95
CA SER A 25 -11.49 5.29 6.33
C SER A 25 -11.49 5.18 4.81
N ILE A 26 -12.22 6.09 4.17
CA ILE A 26 -12.29 6.17 2.71
C ILE A 26 -11.13 7.05 2.22
N PRO A 27 -10.22 6.56 1.34
CA PRO A 27 -9.20 7.40 0.73
C PRO A 27 -9.83 8.57 -0.03
N VAL A 28 -9.24 9.77 0.05
CA VAL A 28 -9.82 11.01 -0.49
C VAL A 28 -10.11 10.97 -2.00
N CYS A 29 -9.38 10.14 -2.75
CA CYS A 29 -9.60 9.97 -4.17
C CYS A 29 -10.81 9.09 -4.51
N ARG A 30 -11.40 8.39 -3.54
CA ARG A 30 -12.49 7.43 -3.77
C ARG A 30 -13.83 8.11 -3.82
N THR A 31 -14.62 7.72 -4.83
CA THR A 31 -15.98 8.22 -5.07
C THR A 31 -17.04 7.13 -4.89
N ASP A 32 -16.62 5.88 -4.66
CA ASP A 32 -17.49 4.72 -4.46
C ASP A 32 -17.57 4.32 -2.97
N ASP A 33 -18.37 3.29 -2.69
CA ASP A 33 -18.34 2.61 -1.41
C ASP A 33 -17.04 1.81 -1.28
N PHE A 34 -16.03 2.44 -0.68
CA PHE A 34 -14.71 1.84 -0.53
C PHE A 34 -14.74 0.58 0.36
N TRP A 35 -15.67 0.52 1.33
CA TRP A 35 -15.81 -0.63 2.21
C TRP A 35 -16.31 -1.84 1.42
N GLU A 36 -17.36 -1.70 0.64
CA GLU A 36 -17.82 -2.77 -0.24
C GLU A 36 -16.75 -3.14 -1.28
N ALA A 37 -16.07 -2.15 -1.85
CA ALA A 37 -15.04 -2.38 -2.86
C ALA A 37 -13.82 -3.15 -2.33
N GLN A 38 -13.35 -2.87 -1.11
CA GLN A 38 -12.22 -3.62 -0.53
C GLN A 38 -12.61 -5.07 -0.24
N TRP A 39 -13.79 -5.31 0.35
CA TRP A 39 -14.22 -6.66 0.71
C TRP A 39 -14.57 -7.51 -0.50
N GLY A 40 -15.19 -6.92 -1.53
CA GLY A 40 -15.44 -7.62 -2.79
C GLY A 40 -14.14 -8.10 -3.47
N LYS A 41 -13.02 -7.41 -3.25
CA LYS A 41 -11.71 -7.87 -3.72
C LYS A 41 -11.08 -8.93 -2.84
N VAL A 42 -11.20 -8.81 -1.51
CA VAL A 42 -10.77 -9.87 -0.59
C VAL A 42 -11.52 -11.17 -0.88
N ASP A 43 -12.84 -11.09 -1.08
CA ASP A 43 -13.69 -12.22 -1.42
C ASP A 43 -13.30 -12.82 -2.78
N PHE A 44 -12.99 -11.98 -3.78
CA PHE A 44 -12.46 -12.47 -5.06
C PHE A 44 -11.17 -13.29 -4.89
N VAL A 45 -10.26 -12.85 -4.02
CA VAL A 45 -9.04 -13.60 -3.70
C VAL A 45 -9.36 -14.91 -2.99
N ALA A 46 -10.30 -14.89 -2.02
CA ALA A 46 -10.75 -16.08 -1.30
C ALA A 46 -11.44 -17.11 -2.21
N ASP A 47 -12.22 -16.64 -3.18
CA ASP A 47 -12.89 -17.47 -4.17
C ASP A 47 -11.88 -18.15 -5.08
N LEU A 48 -10.89 -17.41 -5.60
CA LEU A 48 -9.81 -18.00 -6.40
C LEU A 48 -9.01 -19.01 -5.57
N GLN A 49 -8.70 -18.69 -4.32
CA GLN A 49 -8.03 -19.63 -3.43
C GLN A 49 -8.84 -20.92 -3.25
N THR A 50 -10.16 -20.82 -3.13
CA THR A 50 -11.03 -21.99 -3.00
C THR A 50 -11.06 -22.83 -4.29
N VAL A 51 -11.05 -22.17 -5.46
CA VAL A 51 -11.01 -22.84 -6.77
C VAL A 51 -9.71 -23.62 -6.97
N TYR A 52 -8.57 -23.02 -6.65
CA TYR A 52 -7.26 -23.65 -6.82
C TYR A 52 -6.83 -24.52 -5.63
N ASN A 53 -7.47 -24.35 -4.48
CA ASN A 53 -7.17 -25.05 -3.23
C ASN A 53 -5.69 -24.92 -2.83
N CYS A 54 -5.16 -23.71 -2.86
CA CYS A 54 -3.75 -23.40 -2.63
C CYS A 54 -3.54 -22.43 -1.45
N PRO A 55 -2.34 -22.38 -0.85
CA PRO A 55 -1.98 -21.33 0.11
C PRO A 55 -1.96 -19.93 -0.53
N ILE A 56 -2.12 -18.92 0.33
CA ILE A 56 -1.85 -17.51 -0.02
C ILE A 56 -0.60 -17.05 0.68
N PHE A 57 0.29 -16.39 -0.04
CA PHE A 57 1.43 -15.67 0.51
C PHE A 57 1.27 -14.17 0.23
N HIS A 58 1.22 -13.42 1.32
CA HIS A 58 1.02 -11.97 1.34
C HIS A 58 2.29 -11.27 1.83
N SER A 59 2.83 -10.33 1.05
CA SER A 59 4.11 -9.68 1.35
C SER A 59 3.99 -8.46 2.26
N GLY A 60 3.04 -8.46 3.21
CA GLY A 60 2.90 -7.42 4.23
C GLY A 60 1.98 -6.27 3.84
N ASP A 61 1.71 -5.40 4.82
CA ASP A 61 0.75 -4.30 4.77
C ASP A 61 -0.70 -4.74 4.57
N LEU A 62 -1.13 -5.66 5.44
CA LEU A 62 -2.51 -6.14 5.45
C LEU A 62 -3.46 -5.00 5.82
N PHE A 63 -3.07 -4.17 6.79
CA PHE A 63 -3.81 -3.00 7.23
C PHE A 63 -3.15 -1.71 6.78
N HIS A 64 -3.96 -0.66 6.56
CA HIS A 64 -3.44 0.67 6.30
C HIS A 64 -2.78 1.31 7.54
N HIS A 65 -3.12 0.80 8.73
CA HIS A 65 -2.58 1.28 9.99
C HIS A 65 -2.57 0.13 11.00
N TRP A 66 -1.45 0.01 11.73
CA TRP A 66 -1.19 -1.09 12.68
C TRP A 66 -2.33 -1.31 13.67
N LYS A 67 -3.01 -0.24 14.09
CA LYS A 67 -4.15 -0.29 15.01
C LYS A 67 -5.45 -0.39 14.22
N ALA A 68 -5.75 -1.58 13.71
CA ALA A 68 -7.05 -1.89 13.11
C ALA A 68 -8.17 -1.75 14.16
N SER A 69 -9.32 -1.19 13.76
CA SER A 69 -10.48 -1.10 14.65
C SER A 69 -11.05 -2.50 14.95
N PRO A 70 -11.79 -2.69 16.06
CA PRO A 70 -12.49 -3.95 16.31
C PRO A 70 -13.45 -4.33 15.18
N TYR A 71 -14.04 -3.34 14.49
CA TYR A 71 -14.93 -3.57 13.36
C TYR A 71 -14.16 -4.10 12.14
N LEU A 72 -13.05 -3.45 11.78
CA LEU A 72 -12.16 -3.89 10.72
C LEU A 72 -11.60 -5.29 10.99
N LEU A 73 -11.12 -5.56 12.21
CA LEU A 73 -10.62 -6.89 12.61
C LEU A 73 -11.68 -7.98 12.48
N SER A 74 -12.91 -7.71 12.94
CA SER A 74 -14.01 -8.67 12.85
C SER A 74 -14.40 -8.95 11.40
N ALA A 75 -14.39 -7.91 10.54
CA ALA A 75 -14.61 -8.07 9.12
C ALA A 75 -13.47 -8.85 8.45
N THR A 76 -12.21 -8.56 8.78
CA THR A 76 -11.07 -9.34 8.29
C THR A 76 -11.20 -10.80 8.68
N LEU A 77 -11.48 -11.13 9.95
CA LEU A 77 -11.67 -12.51 10.41
C LEU A 77 -12.75 -13.27 9.62
N LYS A 78 -13.77 -12.58 9.14
CA LYS A 78 -14.86 -13.17 8.36
C LYS A 78 -14.48 -13.41 6.90
N HIS A 79 -13.75 -12.47 6.29
CA HIS A 79 -13.50 -12.45 4.84
C HIS A 79 -12.11 -12.99 4.46
N LEU A 80 -11.16 -13.02 5.39
CA LEU A 80 -9.79 -13.45 5.11
C LEU A 80 -9.80 -14.88 4.54
N PRO A 81 -9.08 -15.12 3.43
CA PRO A 81 -8.91 -16.46 2.89
C PRO A 81 -8.31 -17.39 3.94
N LYS A 82 -8.58 -18.70 3.82
CA LYS A 82 -7.95 -19.69 4.72
C LYS A 82 -6.48 -19.86 4.35
N ASN A 83 -5.67 -20.54 5.18
CA ASN A 83 -4.28 -20.87 4.84
C ASN A 83 -3.48 -19.64 4.34
N PHE A 84 -3.67 -18.52 5.04
CA PHE A 84 -3.13 -17.22 4.70
C PHE A 84 -1.82 -17.00 5.45
N HIS A 85 -0.74 -16.81 4.69
CA HIS A 85 0.61 -16.60 5.22
C HIS A 85 1.05 -15.19 4.89
N THR A 86 1.62 -14.48 5.85
CA THR A 86 2.09 -13.12 5.63
C THR A 86 3.39 -12.82 6.36
N VAL A 87 4.07 -11.77 5.94
CA VAL A 87 5.02 -11.03 6.81
C VAL A 87 4.34 -9.77 7.34
N TYR A 88 4.94 -9.13 8.35
CA TYR A 88 4.55 -7.78 8.75
C TYR A 88 5.08 -6.77 7.73
N GLY A 89 4.21 -5.87 7.26
CA GLY A 89 4.65 -4.68 6.55
C GLY A 89 4.90 -3.49 7.48
N ASN A 90 5.39 -2.38 6.93
CA ASN A 90 5.69 -1.19 7.70
C ASN A 90 4.41 -0.55 8.29
N HIS A 91 3.28 -0.56 7.58
CA HIS A 91 2.00 -0.05 8.07
C HIS A 91 1.37 -0.95 9.14
N ASP A 92 1.67 -2.25 9.11
CA ASP A 92 1.18 -3.21 10.11
C ASP A 92 1.81 -3.01 11.49
N LEU A 93 2.92 -2.27 11.59
CA LEU A 93 3.73 -2.15 12.80
C LEU A 93 3.65 -0.76 13.44
N PRO A 94 3.46 -0.66 14.77
CA PRO A 94 3.60 0.60 15.48
C PRO A 94 5.03 1.12 15.30
N GLN A 95 5.15 2.39 14.87
CA GLN A 95 6.45 3.05 14.66
C GLN A 95 7.37 2.29 13.67
N HIS A 96 6.79 1.45 12.80
CA HIS A 96 7.53 0.58 11.88
C HIS A 96 8.52 -0.37 12.60
N SER A 97 8.26 -0.71 13.88
CA SER A 97 9.16 -1.51 14.70
C SER A 97 8.64 -2.94 14.88
N ILE A 98 9.47 -3.91 14.53
CA ILE A 98 9.17 -5.35 14.72
C ILE A 98 9.11 -5.75 16.20
N GLU A 99 9.75 -4.97 17.08
CA GLU A 99 9.69 -5.17 18.53
C GLU A 99 8.29 -4.90 19.10
N LEU A 100 7.41 -4.25 18.32
CA LEU A 100 6.07 -3.86 18.73
C LEU A 100 4.96 -4.66 18.01
N THR A 101 5.31 -5.79 17.38
CA THR A 101 4.38 -6.69 16.67
C THR A 101 3.16 -7.05 17.51
N GLU A 102 3.35 -7.34 18.80
CA GLU A 102 2.28 -7.74 19.74
C GLU A 102 1.13 -6.73 19.86
N ARG A 103 1.34 -5.47 19.45
CA ARG A 103 0.34 -4.40 19.51
C ARG A 103 -0.46 -4.24 18.22
N SER A 104 -0.08 -4.96 17.16
CA SER A 104 -0.68 -4.82 15.83
C SER A 104 -1.99 -5.59 15.67
N GLY A 105 -2.81 -5.14 14.73
CA GLY A 105 -3.98 -5.87 14.27
C GLY A 105 -3.60 -7.21 13.62
N VAL A 106 -2.46 -7.27 12.93
CA VAL A 106 -1.95 -8.52 12.33
C VAL A 106 -1.65 -9.57 13.41
N HIS A 107 -1.00 -9.19 14.52
CA HIS A 107 -0.75 -10.11 15.63
C HIS A 107 -2.04 -10.59 16.31
N THR A 108 -3.08 -9.75 16.32
CA THR A 108 -4.41 -10.17 16.81
C THR A 108 -5.00 -11.29 15.93
N LEU A 109 -4.85 -11.18 14.60
CA LEU A 109 -5.30 -12.21 13.66
C LEU A 109 -4.46 -13.49 13.76
N GLU A 110 -3.14 -13.36 13.92
CA GLU A 110 -2.23 -14.48 14.18
C GLU A 110 -2.64 -15.24 15.46
N THR A 111 -2.85 -14.51 16.56
CA THR A 111 -3.28 -15.08 17.86
C THR A 111 -4.63 -15.79 17.76
N ALA A 112 -5.52 -15.28 16.90
CA ALA A 112 -6.81 -15.91 16.62
C ALA A 112 -6.70 -17.15 15.70
N GLY A 113 -5.51 -17.45 15.16
CA GLY A 113 -5.29 -18.55 14.21
C GLY A 113 -5.84 -18.29 12.81
N ALA A 114 -6.12 -17.02 12.47
CA ALA A 114 -6.69 -16.65 11.17
C ALA A 114 -5.63 -16.54 10.07
N LEU A 115 -4.39 -16.22 10.44
CA LEU A 115 -3.24 -16.18 9.54
C LEU A 115 -1.99 -16.73 10.23
N THR A 116 -0.95 -17.01 9.44
CA THR A 116 0.37 -17.41 9.92
C THR A 116 1.41 -16.37 9.53
N ILE A 117 2.27 -16.00 10.48
CA ILE A 117 3.42 -15.16 10.20
C ILE A 117 4.58 -16.02 9.72
N LEU A 118 5.12 -15.67 8.55
CA LEU A 118 6.26 -16.34 7.96
C LEU A 118 7.58 -15.85 8.59
N PRO A 119 8.64 -16.68 8.56
CA PRO A 119 9.98 -16.23 8.94
C PRO A 119 10.37 -14.96 8.18
N GLY A 120 10.30 -15.01 6.83
CA GLY A 120 10.29 -13.87 5.90
C GLY A 120 11.27 -12.74 6.20
N ALA A 121 11.09 -11.58 5.58
CA ALA A 121 11.83 -10.38 5.95
C ALA A 121 10.91 -9.16 5.95
N HIS A 122 11.27 -8.16 6.78
CA HIS A 122 10.55 -6.89 6.91
C HIS A 122 11.31 -5.75 6.21
N ALA A 123 10.65 -4.60 6.06
CA ALA A 123 11.26 -3.42 5.44
C ALA A 123 12.54 -3.02 6.17
N GLY A 124 13.62 -2.81 5.40
CA GLY A 124 14.94 -2.46 5.94
C GLY A 124 15.67 -3.60 6.67
N GLN A 125 15.13 -4.82 6.70
CA GLN A 125 15.87 -6.00 7.13
C GLN A 125 16.55 -6.68 5.95
N GLU A 126 17.79 -7.11 6.15
CA GLU A 126 18.57 -7.87 5.18
C GLU A 126 18.17 -9.36 5.24
N PRO A 127 17.61 -9.94 4.16
CA PRO A 127 17.27 -11.34 4.12
C PRO A 127 18.48 -12.27 4.24
N THR A 128 18.30 -13.35 4.97
CA THR A 128 19.26 -14.45 5.16
C THR A 128 18.61 -15.78 4.77
N ARG A 129 19.40 -16.86 4.69
CA ARG A 129 18.89 -18.20 4.36
C ARG A 129 17.81 -18.70 5.33
N ASP A 130 17.83 -18.23 6.58
CA ASP A 130 16.87 -18.65 7.61
C ASP A 130 15.49 -18.01 7.44
N ASN A 131 15.39 -16.98 6.59
CA ASN A 131 14.12 -16.32 6.26
C ASN A 131 13.31 -17.08 5.20
N ALA A 132 13.90 -18.10 4.57
CA ALA A 132 13.23 -18.89 3.55
C ALA A 132 12.36 -20.02 4.11
N PHE A 133 11.44 -20.47 3.27
CA PHE A 133 10.72 -21.73 3.41
C PHE A 133 10.73 -22.50 2.09
N ASP A 134 10.38 -23.79 2.14
CA ASP A 134 10.19 -24.61 0.95
C ASP A 134 8.76 -24.43 0.42
N LEU A 135 8.63 -24.01 -0.84
CA LEU A 135 7.37 -24.00 -1.56
C LEU A 135 7.50 -24.91 -2.78
N CYS A 136 6.99 -26.14 -2.66
CA CYS A 136 7.03 -27.14 -3.73
C CYS A 136 8.45 -27.39 -4.28
N GLY A 137 9.47 -27.38 -3.41
CA GLY A 137 10.88 -27.57 -3.80
C GLY A 137 11.64 -26.28 -4.14
N TYR A 138 11.00 -25.12 -4.13
CA TYR A 138 11.63 -23.81 -4.35
C TYR A 138 11.95 -23.14 -3.02
N ARG A 139 13.20 -22.72 -2.83
CA ARG A 139 13.57 -21.91 -1.67
C ARG A 139 12.99 -20.51 -1.83
N THR A 140 11.93 -20.25 -1.08
CA THR A 140 11.08 -19.08 -1.27
C THR A 140 11.28 -18.07 -0.16
N LEU A 141 11.44 -16.80 -0.53
CA LEU A 141 11.44 -15.64 0.36
C LEU A 141 10.16 -14.83 0.14
N VAL A 142 9.47 -14.48 1.23
CA VAL A 142 8.46 -13.41 1.24
C VAL A 142 9.05 -12.24 2.04
N TRP A 143 9.08 -11.06 1.42
CA TRP A 143 9.80 -9.90 1.94
C TRP A 143 8.98 -8.62 1.75
N HIS A 144 8.73 -7.88 2.81
CA HIS A 144 8.11 -6.57 2.67
C HIS A 144 9.19 -5.51 2.39
N GLU A 145 9.62 -5.38 1.13
CA GLU A 145 10.57 -4.36 0.69
C GLU A 145 10.19 -3.82 -0.69
N GLY A 146 10.23 -2.49 -0.79
CA GLY A 146 10.02 -1.80 -2.05
C GLY A 146 11.08 -2.16 -3.06
N VAL A 147 10.67 -2.71 -4.19
CA VAL A 147 11.55 -3.00 -5.33
C VAL A 147 10.99 -2.38 -6.58
N TRP A 148 11.86 -1.97 -7.49
CA TRP A 148 11.44 -1.31 -8.72
C TRP A 148 12.19 -1.83 -9.94
N GLN A 149 11.57 -1.65 -11.10
CA GLN A 149 12.11 -2.07 -12.39
C GLN A 149 12.08 -0.89 -13.36
N GLY A 150 13.13 -0.75 -14.17
CA GLY A 150 13.19 0.27 -15.22
C GLY A 150 13.56 1.66 -14.70
N LYS A 151 12.59 2.56 -14.52
CA LYS A 151 12.85 3.94 -14.08
C LYS A 151 12.64 4.06 -12.58
N ALA A 152 13.59 4.70 -11.90
CA ALA A 152 13.49 5.02 -10.49
C ALA A 152 12.14 5.70 -10.17
N PRO A 153 11.39 5.21 -9.17
CA PRO A 153 10.07 5.76 -8.82
C PRO A 153 10.10 7.24 -8.45
N TRP A 154 11.17 7.69 -7.80
CA TRP A 154 11.44 9.09 -7.49
C TRP A 154 12.95 9.40 -7.52
N PRO A 155 13.35 10.68 -7.66
CA PRO A 155 14.75 11.08 -7.58
C PRO A 155 15.37 10.71 -6.22
N GLY A 156 16.47 9.97 -6.24
CA GLY A 156 17.17 9.54 -5.02
C GLY A 156 16.56 8.32 -4.34
N CYS A 157 15.72 7.53 -5.03
CA CYS A 157 15.28 6.22 -4.53
C CYS A 157 16.50 5.33 -4.24
N THR A 158 16.62 4.88 -3.00
CA THR A 158 17.72 4.02 -2.52
C THR A 158 17.33 2.56 -2.42
N ASN A 159 16.04 2.25 -2.61
CA ASN A 159 15.56 0.88 -2.64
C ASN A 159 16.16 0.14 -3.85
N PRO A 160 16.38 -1.18 -3.74
CA PRO A 160 17.04 -1.92 -4.80
C PRO A 160 16.12 -2.12 -6.01
N THR A 161 16.75 -2.27 -7.17
CA THR A 161 16.10 -2.77 -8.38
C THR A 161 15.82 -4.26 -8.26
N THR A 162 14.90 -4.77 -9.08
CA THR A 162 14.62 -6.21 -9.17
C THR A 162 15.87 -7.02 -9.57
N GLU A 163 16.71 -6.48 -10.46
CA GLU A 163 17.98 -7.08 -10.90
C GLU A 163 18.99 -7.16 -9.75
N GLU A 164 19.18 -6.07 -8.99
CA GLU A 164 20.08 -6.06 -7.83
C GLU A 164 19.63 -7.04 -6.74
N VAL A 165 18.33 -7.20 -6.52
CA VAL A 165 17.78 -8.19 -5.57
C VAL A 165 18.08 -9.61 -6.05
N LEU A 166 17.84 -9.91 -7.33
CA LEU A 166 18.12 -11.22 -7.89
C LEU A 166 19.63 -11.53 -7.83
N GLU A 167 20.51 -10.59 -8.17
CA GLU A 167 21.96 -10.77 -8.10
C GLU A 167 22.44 -10.99 -6.65
N LYS A 168 21.99 -10.14 -5.72
CA LYS A 168 22.47 -10.17 -4.33
C LYS A 168 21.97 -11.38 -3.54
N TYR A 169 20.73 -11.82 -3.78
CA TYR A 169 20.09 -12.87 -2.99
C TYR A 169 19.94 -14.16 -3.80
N ASP A 170 21.04 -14.58 -4.43
CA ASP A 170 21.18 -15.78 -5.27
C ASP A 170 20.78 -17.11 -4.59
N MET A 171 20.70 -17.11 -3.26
CA MET A 171 20.30 -18.27 -2.48
C MET A 171 18.82 -18.62 -2.59
N PHE A 172 17.95 -17.72 -3.07
CA PHE A 172 16.51 -17.96 -3.21
C PHE A 172 16.14 -18.21 -4.67
N ASP A 173 15.26 -19.19 -4.88
CA ASP A 173 14.73 -19.53 -6.20
C ASP A 173 13.50 -18.69 -6.55
N LEU A 174 12.77 -18.24 -5.52
CA LEU A 174 11.56 -17.45 -5.64
C LEU A 174 11.54 -16.34 -4.56
N ILE A 175 11.31 -15.10 -4.99
CA ILE A 175 11.22 -13.93 -4.11
C ILE A 175 9.91 -13.19 -4.37
N VAL A 176 9.10 -13.03 -3.32
CA VAL A 176 7.84 -12.27 -3.36
C VAL A 176 7.99 -11.00 -2.52
N THR A 177 7.83 -9.83 -3.15
CA THR A 177 8.02 -8.52 -2.50
C THR A 177 6.72 -7.70 -2.36
N GLY A 178 6.76 -6.62 -1.57
CA GLY A 178 5.64 -5.70 -1.29
C GLY A 178 6.12 -4.25 -1.13
N ASP A 179 5.43 -3.42 -0.35
CA ASP A 179 5.71 -1.99 -0.04
C ASP A 179 5.54 -1.05 -1.25
N PHE A 180 6.16 -1.35 -2.38
CA PHE A 180 5.93 -0.59 -3.61
C PHE A 180 4.66 -1.09 -4.29
N HIS A 181 3.63 -0.24 -4.31
CA HIS A 181 2.31 -0.54 -4.88
C HIS A 181 2.27 -0.70 -6.40
N ILE A 182 3.42 -0.84 -7.06
CA ILE A 182 3.58 -0.97 -8.50
C ILE A 182 4.07 -2.40 -8.78
N PRO A 183 3.30 -3.21 -9.53
CA PRO A 183 3.68 -4.58 -9.81
C PRO A 183 4.88 -4.63 -10.73
N CYS A 184 5.79 -5.55 -10.43
CA CYS A 184 6.91 -5.90 -11.29
C CYS A 184 7.15 -7.42 -11.23
N ILE A 185 7.75 -7.94 -12.30
CA ILE A 185 8.19 -9.32 -12.40
C ILE A 185 9.57 -9.28 -13.04
N ASP A 186 10.52 -10.02 -12.47
CA ASP A 186 11.85 -10.15 -13.05
C ASP A 186 12.39 -11.56 -12.90
N ARG A 187 13.35 -11.92 -13.76
CA ARG A 187 13.89 -13.28 -13.87
C ARG A 187 15.40 -13.28 -14.07
N ASP A 188 16.05 -14.24 -13.43
CA ASP A 188 17.45 -14.58 -13.65
C ASP A 188 17.57 -16.12 -13.74
N GLY A 189 17.68 -16.62 -14.99
CA GLY A 189 17.56 -18.06 -15.26
C GLY A 189 16.20 -18.61 -14.81
N ASP A 190 16.22 -19.64 -13.97
CA ASP A 190 15.02 -20.30 -13.42
C ASP A 190 14.48 -19.59 -12.17
N ARG A 191 15.13 -18.50 -11.72
CA ARG A 191 14.74 -17.75 -10.53
C ARG A 191 13.71 -16.68 -10.87
N LEU A 192 12.80 -16.44 -9.94
CA LEU A 192 11.69 -15.51 -10.11
C LEU A 192 11.64 -14.49 -8.97
N LEU A 193 11.48 -13.22 -9.32
CA LEU A 193 11.05 -12.18 -8.41
C LEU A 193 9.69 -11.63 -8.86
N VAL A 194 8.76 -11.49 -7.91
CA VAL A 194 7.43 -10.94 -8.18
C VAL A 194 6.99 -9.97 -7.08
N ASN A 195 6.62 -8.76 -7.49
CA ASN A 195 5.85 -7.83 -6.67
C ASN A 195 4.41 -7.75 -7.23
N PRO A 196 3.38 -8.20 -6.48
CA PRO A 196 1.97 -8.06 -6.86
C PRO A 196 1.48 -6.60 -6.93
N GLY A 197 2.11 -5.70 -6.18
CA GLY A 197 1.61 -4.36 -5.91
C GLY A 197 0.31 -4.37 -5.10
N SER A 198 -0.29 -3.19 -4.95
CA SER A 198 -1.44 -3.03 -4.05
C SER A 198 -2.75 -3.67 -4.54
N LEU A 199 -3.55 -4.14 -3.58
CA LEU A 199 -4.90 -4.67 -3.84
C LEU A 199 -5.88 -3.57 -4.27
N MET A 200 -5.69 -2.35 -3.75
CA MET A 200 -6.62 -1.22 -3.90
C MET A 200 -5.98 -0.03 -4.62
N ARG A 201 -6.83 0.77 -5.27
CA ARG A 201 -6.44 2.11 -5.74
C ARG A 201 -6.79 3.09 -4.63
N GLN A 202 -5.79 3.56 -3.88
CA GLN A 202 -5.95 4.45 -2.72
C GLN A 202 -5.37 5.85 -2.93
N SER A 203 -4.66 6.09 -4.04
CA SER A 203 -4.21 7.43 -4.45
C SER A 203 -4.77 7.85 -5.82
N ALA A 204 -4.77 9.15 -6.07
CA ALA A 204 -5.24 9.74 -7.32
C ALA A 204 -4.37 9.37 -8.54
N ASP A 205 -3.11 9.00 -8.29
CA ASP A 205 -2.17 8.56 -9.32
C ASP A 205 -2.42 7.13 -9.77
N GLN A 206 -3.16 6.36 -8.97
CA GLN A 206 -3.57 5.00 -9.30
C GLN A 206 -4.86 4.95 -10.14
N ILE A 207 -5.35 6.05 -10.72
CA ILE A 207 -6.61 6.07 -11.49
C ILE A 207 -6.67 4.98 -12.58
N ASP A 208 -5.56 4.81 -13.32
CA ASP A 208 -5.41 3.81 -14.38
C ASP A 208 -4.80 2.48 -13.91
N PHE A 209 -4.45 2.39 -12.62
CA PHE A 209 -3.84 1.20 -12.05
C PHE A 209 -4.82 0.02 -12.12
N GLN A 210 -4.31 -1.15 -12.49
CA GLN A 210 -5.06 -2.40 -12.55
C GLN A 210 -4.54 -3.31 -11.43
N PRO A 211 -5.20 -3.34 -10.26
CA PRO A 211 -4.82 -4.24 -9.18
C PRO A 211 -4.87 -5.69 -9.65
N ARG A 212 -3.92 -6.49 -9.19
CA ARG A 212 -3.83 -7.92 -9.52
C ARG A 212 -3.24 -8.71 -8.36
N ILE A 213 -3.52 -10.00 -8.37
CA ILE A 213 -2.73 -11.00 -7.67
C ILE A 213 -2.03 -11.87 -8.71
N TYR A 214 -1.11 -12.72 -8.28
CA TYR A 214 -0.44 -13.67 -9.15
C TYR A 214 -0.77 -15.10 -8.74
N LEU A 215 -1.17 -15.91 -9.72
CA LEU A 215 -1.33 -17.36 -9.59
C LEU A 215 -0.02 -18.00 -10.00
N TRP A 216 0.63 -18.70 -9.08
CA TRP A 216 1.94 -19.29 -9.28
C TRP A 216 1.86 -20.79 -9.55
N SER A 217 2.73 -21.28 -10.43
CA SER A 217 2.88 -22.68 -10.82
C SER A 217 4.27 -23.19 -10.46
N ALA A 218 4.33 -24.32 -9.77
CA ALA A 218 5.57 -25.01 -9.43
C ALA A 218 6.18 -25.77 -10.61
N GLU A 219 5.43 -26.00 -11.69
CA GLU A 219 5.95 -26.73 -12.87
C GLU A 219 7.08 -25.96 -13.58
N ASP A 220 6.95 -24.64 -13.63
CA ASP A 220 7.79 -23.74 -14.42
C ASP A 220 8.31 -22.52 -13.63
N ASN A 221 7.99 -22.44 -12.33
CA ASN A 221 8.27 -21.27 -11.49
C ASN A 221 7.80 -19.98 -12.18
N ASP A 222 6.54 -19.96 -12.61
CA ASP A 222 5.94 -18.82 -13.32
C ASP A 222 4.65 -18.34 -12.67
N VAL A 223 4.29 -17.10 -12.98
CA VAL A 223 3.12 -16.41 -12.45
C VAL A 223 2.22 -15.91 -13.58
N VAL A 224 0.92 -16.14 -13.42
CA VAL A 224 -0.11 -15.54 -14.28
C VAL A 224 -0.89 -14.50 -13.48
N PRO A 225 -1.03 -13.25 -13.98
CA PRO A 225 -1.81 -12.25 -13.28
C PRO A 225 -3.30 -12.59 -13.32
N ALA A 226 -3.95 -12.55 -12.16
CA ALA A 226 -5.40 -12.48 -12.03
C ALA A 226 -5.79 -11.05 -11.63
N PHE A 227 -6.41 -10.33 -12.57
CA PHE A 227 -6.83 -8.94 -12.35
C PHE A 227 -8.05 -8.88 -11.45
N LEU A 228 -7.98 -8.02 -10.44
CA LEU A 228 -9.07 -7.80 -9.50
C LEU A 228 -10.17 -6.95 -10.15
N PRO A 229 -11.45 -7.17 -9.82
CA PRO A 229 -12.54 -6.36 -10.34
C PRO A 229 -12.37 -4.89 -9.94
N ILE A 230 -12.64 -3.99 -10.88
CA ILE A 230 -12.60 -2.54 -10.65
C ILE A 230 -13.85 -1.86 -11.20
N ASN A 231 -14.34 -0.87 -10.47
CA ASN A 231 -15.21 0.17 -11.02
C ASN A 231 -14.31 1.26 -11.64
N PRO A 232 -14.32 1.48 -12.96
CA PRO A 232 -13.44 2.46 -13.61
C PRO A 232 -13.59 3.88 -13.05
N ASP A 233 -14.80 4.26 -12.60
CA ASP A 233 -15.15 5.61 -12.15
C ASP A 233 -14.92 5.84 -10.64
N ALA A 234 -14.37 4.85 -9.94
CA ALA A 234 -14.21 4.87 -8.48
C ALA A 234 -13.08 5.77 -7.96
N VAL A 235 -12.23 6.31 -8.84
CA VAL A 235 -11.10 7.17 -8.46
C VAL A 235 -11.21 8.50 -9.19
N SER A 236 -11.19 9.59 -8.42
CA SER A 236 -11.26 10.97 -8.90
C SER A 236 -10.00 11.75 -8.54
N ARG A 237 -9.67 12.74 -9.38
CA ARG A 237 -8.63 13.75 -9.15
C ARG A 237 -9.18 15.11 -8.72
N GLU A 238 -10.49 15.26 -8.64
CA GLU A 238 -11.16 16.54 -8.35
C GLU A 238 -10.67 17.18 -7.04
N HIS A 239 -10.39 16.37 -6.02
CA HIS A 239 -9.84 16.87 -4.75
C HIS A 239 -8.49 17.59 -4.92
N LEU A 240 -7.65 17.16 -5.88
CA LEU A 240 -6.37 17.83 -6.19
C LEU A 240 -6.61 19.18 -6.85
N ASP A 241 -7.64 19.30 -7.68
CA ASP A 241 -8.00 20.56 -8.33
C ASP A 241 -8.57 21.55 -7.31
N VAL A 242 -9.41 21.08 -6.37
CA VAL A 242 -9.90 21.88 -5.24
C VAL A 242 -8.74 22.35 -4.35
N MET A 243 -7.78 21.48 -4.03
CA MET A 243 -6.59 21.86 -3.25
C MET A 243 -5.75 22.90 -3.99
N LYS A 244 -5.48 22.72 -5.28
CA LYS A 244 -4.75 23.71 -6.10
C LYS A 244 -5.49 25.04 -6.18
N GLU A 245 -6.82 25.04 -6.28
CA GLU A 245 -7.60 26.28 -6.24
C GLU A 245 -7.53 26.95 -4.87
N ARG A 246 -7.61 26.18 -3.78
CA ARG A 246 -7.45 26.70 -2.42
C ARG A 246 -6.07 27.32 -2.24
N ASP A 247 -5.01 26.63 -2.65
CA ASP A 247 -3.63 27.09 -2.53
C ASP A 247 -3.42 28.36 -3.37
N LYS A 248 -3.95 28.44 -4.60
CA LYS A 248 -3.96 29.67 -5.41
C LYS A 248 -4.69 30.83 -4.73
N ARG A 249 -5.81 30.57 -4.04
CA ARG A 249 -6.56 31.60 -3.30
C ARG A 249 -5.76 32.08 -2.08
N ILE A 250 -5.09 31.16 -1.38
CA ILE A 250 -4.20 31.48 -0.26
C ILE A 250 -3.00 32.30 -0.76
N GLU A 251 -2.32 31.88 -1.84
CA GLU A 251 -1.22 32.64 -2.46
C GLU A 251 -1.66 34.03 -2.93
N ALA A 252 -2.82 34.14 -3.60
CA ALA A 252 -3.37 35.42 -4.02
C ALA A 252 -3.72 36.32 -2.83
N PHE A 253 -4.19 35.74 -1.72
CA PHE A 253 -4.41 36.47 -0.47
C PHE A 253 -3.09 36.95 0.13
N ILE A 254 -2.10 36.06 0.28
CA ILE A 254 -0.75 36.37 0.77
C ILE A 254 -0.10 37.49 -0.05
N SER A 255 -0.19 37.44 -1.38
CA SER A 255 0.39 38.46 -2.26
C SER A 255 -0.21 39.87 -2.09
N ARG A 256 -1.41 39.96 -1.50
CA ARG A 256 -2.07 41.24 -1.17
C ARG A 256 -1.75 41.72 0.24
N LEU A 257 -1.20 40.86 1.08
CA LEU A 257 -0.69 41.24 2.39
C LEU A 257 0.71 41.84 2.18
N ASP A 258 0.80 43.16 2.34
CA ASP A 258 2.05 43.92 2.26
C ASP A 258 2.90 43.68 3.52
N VAL A 259 3.50 42.49 3.61
CA VAL A 259 4.20 41.99 4.80
C VAL A 259 5.57 41.50 4.41
N ASP A 260 6.56 41.91 5.18
CA ASP A 260 7.91 41.37 5.12
C ASP A 260 7.89 39.97 5.79
N TRP A 261 7.67 38.94 4.98
CA TRP A 261 7.53 37.56 5.44
C TRP A 261 8.88 37.05 5.96
N SER A 262 8.92 36.66 7.25
CA SER A 262 10.11 36.05 7.83
C SER A 262 10.21 34.58 7.42
N THR A 263 11.36 34.17 6.90
CA THR A 263 11.67 32.77 6.60
C THR A 263 11.85 31.90 7.85
N GLU A 264 11.94 32.50 9.04
CA GLU A 264 12.10 31.78 10.32
C GLU A 264 10.75 31.38 10.94
N LEU A 265 9.64 32.00 10.52
CA LEU A 265 8.31 31.69 11.03
C LEU A 265 7.53 30.81 10.05
N SER A 266 6.70 29.92 10.60
CA SER A 266 5.70 29.20 9.81
C SER A 266 4.70 30.19 9.18
N PHE A 267 3.99 29.76 8.14
CA PHE A 267 2.92 30.56 7.52
C PHE A 267 1.93 31.09 8.57
N GLU A 268 1.50 30.22 9.48
CA GLU A 268 0.62 30.57 10.61
C GLU A 268 1.27 31.61 11.54
N GLY A 269 2.55 31.44 11.87
CA GLY A 269 3.29 32.36 12.73
C GLY A 269 3.42 33.75 12.11
N ASN A 270 3.68 33.83 10.81
CA ASN A 270 3.71 35.09 10.08
C ASN A 270 2.31 35.73 9.98
N LEU A 271 1.25 34.93 9.80
CA LEU A 271 -0.13 35.43 9.78
C LEU A 271 -0.55 35.98 11.15
N LYS A 272 -0.25 35.28 12.26
CA LYS A 272 -0.47 35.79 13.63
C LYS A 272 0.29 37.08 13.89
N LYS A 273 1.55 37.17 13.43
CA LYS A 273 2.35 38.39 13.52
C LYS A 273 1.72 39.53 12.74
N TYR A 274 1.19 39.27 11.54
CA TYR A 274 0.51 40.30 10.75
C TYR A 274 -0.76 40.81 11.43
N LEU A 275 -1.63 39.91 11.89
CA LEU A 275 -2.88 40.25 12.56
C LEU A 275 -2.65 40.99 13.89
N SER A 276 -1.61 40.64 14.64
CA SER A 276 -1.25 41.35 15.88
C SER A 276 -0.59 42.71 15.64
N SER A 277 0.10 42.89 14.51
CA SER A 277 0.83 44.13 14.19
C SER A 277 -0.01 45.14 13.41
N ASN A 278 -1.15 44.72 12.85
CA ASN A 278 -2.03 45.55 12.05
C ASN A 278 -3.42 45.62 12.68
N ARG A 279 -4.10 46.77 12.54
CA ARG A 279 -5.51 46.88 12.97
C ARG A 279 -6.41 46.22 11.92
N VAL A 280 -6.65 44.93 12.09
CA VAL A 280 -7.66 44.18 11.35
C VAL A 280 -8.93 44.15 12.20
N ASP A 281 -10.10 44.40 11.59
CA ASP A 281 -11.36 44.33 12.32
C ASP A 281 -11.78 42.86 12.57
N ALA A 282 -12.52 42.63 13.65
CA ALA A 282 -12.88 41.29 14.10
C ALA A 282 -13.63 40.45 13.05
N ARG A 283 -14.39 41.08 12.15
CA ARG A 283 -15.11 40.38 11.08
C ARG A 283 -14.15 39.92 9.99
N THR A 284 -13.17 40.75 9.63
CA THR A 284 -12.12 40.37 8.70
C THR A 284 -11.22 39.28 9.28
N GLU A 285 -10.90 39.35 10.57
CA GLU A 285 -10.12 38.32 11.27
C GLU A 285 -10.85 36.97 11.29
N GLU A 286 -12.15 36.95 11.60
CA GLU A 286 -12.98 35.74 11.57
C GLU A 286 -13.08 35.14 10.16
N LEU A 287 -13.17 35.98 9.12
CA LEU A 287 -13.17 35.53 7.73
C LEU A 287 -11.83 34.92 7.32
N ILE A 288 -10.72 35.48 7.80
CA ILE A 288 -9.39 34.93 7.56
C ILE A 288 -9.27 33.57 8.25
N GLN A 289 -9.61 33.46 9.54
CA GLN A 289 -9.58 32.20 10.30
C GLN A 289 -10.38 31.09 9.59
N LYS A 290 -11.62 31.39 9.15
CA LYS A 290 -12.46 30.46 8.39
C LYS A 290 -11.91 30.08 7.02
N ALA A 291 -11.15 30.96 6.37
CA ALA A 291 -10.62 30.71 5.03
C ALA A 291 -9.35 29.85 5.04
N VAL A 292 -8.57 29.87 6.13
CA VAL A 292 -7.32 29.11 6.28
C VAL A 292 -7.42 27.92 7.24
N ASP A 293 -8.61 27.64 7.81
CA ASP A 293 -8.84 26.55 8.79
C ASP A 293 -7.84 26.59 9.95
N LEU A 294 -7.56 27.79 10.46
CA LEU A 294 -6.63 28.01 11.57
C LEU A 294 -7.38 28.42 12.84
N ASP A 295 -7.15 27.68 13.92
CA ASP A 295 -7.44 28.14 15.29
C ASP A 295 -6.35 29.15 15.70
N LEU A 296 -6.55 30.42 15.34
CA LEU A 296 -5.61 31.51 15.63
C LEU A 296 -5.72 32.02 17.07
#